data_AF-A0AAN8FN04-F1
#
_entry.id   AF-A0AAN8FN04-F1
#
_cell.length_a   1.000
_cell.length_b   1.000
_cell.length_c   1.000
_cell.angle_alpha   90.00
_cell.angle_beta   90.00
_cell.angle_gamma   90.00
#
_symmetry.space_group_name_H-M   'P 1'
#
loop_
_entity.id
_entity.type
_entity.pdbx_description
1 polymer ?
#
loop_
_entity_poly.entity_id
_entity_poly.type
_entity_poly.pdbx_seq_one_letter_code
_entity_poly.pdbx_strand_id
1 'polypeptide(L)'
;NDDSFQYSEEDAAECSRIPWIDLPSTEIPPLVLPESSKDIPVPCEYLLDVVELYELLRSYWRTLRLSPFLFEDFCAALSSTDNSRLLSEIHLVLLRMCFKNDDEEQVHFSGNETNNAYNIVTACLEPMTYAEVLRQYLSSDVNVPAEVMEAVNAPNYPFVDFSTRLVLITFLSYRFLYSNEYKKTVVAAGGRLEHEDTCRSCSKGGDVIMCDTCEAVFHTTCINLESKPENWICELCESNKVRGVQDCLPLDEFPSKQPLRMEPIGRDRHGRFYWFVARRIFVHNIDESDLRYYSTAPQFYELVKLMDPSFYEFHLCKLFFERLSDILEQICPFADVCNSGTVV
;
A
#
# COMPACT_ATOMS: atom_id res chain seq x y z
N ASN A 1 31.51 -26.63 -4.61
CA ASN A 1 32.61 -25.82 -5.16
C ASN A 1 32.14 -24.39 -5.16
N ASP A 2 32.63 -23.64 -4.17
CA ASP A 2 32.47 -22.19 -3.95
C ASP A 2 31.07 -21.57 -4.12
N ASP A 3 30.26 -21.68 -3.06
CA ASP A 3 29.27 -20.66 -2.73
C ASP A 3 29.99 -19.52 -2.00
N SER A 4 30.67 -18.66 -2.75
CA SER A 4 31.07 -17.34 -2.26
C SER A 4 29.88 -16.40 -2.45
N PHE A 5 29.21 -16.07 -1.34
CA PHE A 5 28.33 -14.91 -1.26
C PHE A 5 29.12 -13.69 -1.76
N GLN A 6 28.83 -13.24 -2.97
CA GLN A 6 29.39 -12.02 -3.51
C GLN A 6 28.74 -10.85 -2.77
N TYR A 7 29.48 -10.24 -1.85
CA TYR A 7 29.17 -8.92 -1.30
C TYR A 7 28.90 -7.96 -2.47
N SER A 8 27.70 -7.38 -2.51
CA SER A 8 27.36 -6.40 -3.54
C SER A 8 28.04 -5.06 -3.25
N GLU A 9 28.29 -4.24 -4.28
CA GLU A 9 28.82 -2.87 -4.10
C GLU A 9 27.87 -1.96 -3.30
N GLU A 10 26.58 -2.32 -3.22
CA GLU A 10 25.58 -1.62 -2.39
C GLU A 10 25.78 -1.90 -0.89
N ASP A 11 26.12 -3.13 -0.51
CA ASP A 11 26.43 -3.51 0.89
C ASP A 11 27.71 -2.82 1.40
N ALA A 12 28.69 -2.62 0.52
CA ALA A 12 29.92 -1.89 0.83
C ALA A 12 29.66 -0.38 1.03
N ALA A 13 28.66 0.19 0.34
CA ALA A 13 28.22 1.56 0.53
C ALA A 13 27.40 1.74 1.82
N GLU A 14 26.64 0.75 2.26
CA GLU A 14 25.86 0.81 3.52
C GLU A 14 26.78 0.78 4.76
N CYS A 15 27.85 -0.02 4.73
CA CYS A 15 28.87 -0.05 5.79
C CYS A 15 29.61 1.28 5.96
N SER A 16 29.68 2.10 4.89
CA SER A 16 30.25 3.46 4.96
C SER A 16 29.32 4.50 5.61
N ARG A 17 28.03 4.19 5.85
CA ARG A 17 27.03 5.09 6.44
C ARG A 17 26.88 4.97 7.96
N ILE A 18 27.49 3.96 8.59
CA ILE A 18 27.35 3.69 10.03
C ILE A 18 28.74 3.55 10.67
N PRO A 19 29.45 4.67 10.92
CA PRO A 19 30.82 4.66 11.44
C PRO A 19 31.02 3.92 12.77
N TRP A 20 29.94 3.68 13.52
CA TRP A 20 29.95 3.03 14.83
C TRP A 20 29.54 1.56 14.78
N ILE A 21 29.32 0.96 13.60
CA ILE A 21 28.90 -0.45 13.48
C ILE A 21 29.94 -1.43 14.02
N ASP A 22 31.21 -1.04 13.97
CA ASP A 22 32.34 -1.82 14.48
C ASP A 22 32.60 -1.59 15.98
N LEU A 23 31.90 -0.65 16.61
CA LEU A 23 32.05 -0.41 18.04
C LEU A 23 31.37 -1.54 18.84
N PRO A 24 31.99 -2.02 19.93
CA PRO A 24 31.33 -2.96 20.81
C PRO A 24 30.07 -2.33 21.42
N SER A 25 29.02 -3.12 21.59
CA SER A 25 27.71 -2.65 22.08
C SER A 25 27.76 -1.93 23.43
N THR A 26 28.81 -2.18 24.24
CA THR A 26 29.07 -1.49 25.51
C THR A 26 29.53 -0.04 25.36
N GLU A 27 30.06 0.35 24.20
CA GLU A 27 30.52 1.71 23.91
C GLU A 27 29.43 2.59 23.28
N ILE A 28 28.36 1.98 22.76
CA ILE A 28 27.22 2.68 22.18
C ILE A 28 26.29 3.16 23.30
N PRO A 29 26.02 4.48 23.42
CA PRO A 29 25.13 4.98 24.47
C PRO A 29 23.70 4.40 24.31
N PRO A 30 23.00 4.11 25.41
CA PRO A 30 21.65 3.56 25.34
C PRO A 30 20.67 4.57 24.71
N LEU A 31 19.80 4.08 23.83
CA LEU A 31 18.72 4.86 23.23
C LEU A 31 17.38 4.20 23.54
N VAL A 32 16.77 4.64 24.64
CA VAL A 32 15.47 4.16 25.10
C VAL A 32 14.40 4.92 24.34
N LEU A 33 13.64 4.20 23.50
CA LEU A 33 12.55 4.79 22.75
C LEU A 33 11.36 5.14 23.66
N PRO A 34 10.57 6.16 23.30
CA PRO A 34 9.34 6.47 24.01
C PRO A 34 8.30 5.34 23.87
N GLU A 35 7.22 5.46 24.63
CA GLU A 35 6.12 4.50 24.59
C GLU A 35 5.42 4.54 23.23
N SER A 36 5.10 3.35 22.72
CA SER A 36 4.34 3.21 21.48
C SER A 36 2.91 3.74 21.63
N SER A 37 2.36 4.21 20.53
CA SER A 37 0.93 4.51 20.42
C SER A 37 0.11 3.21 20.54
N LYS A 38 -1.19 3.36 20.82
CA LYS A 38 -2.15 2.24 21.03
C LYS A 38 -3.47 2.46 20.30
N ASP A 39 -3.46 3.28 19.25
CA ASP A 39 -4.65 3.68 18.48
C ASP A 39 -5.03 2.71 17.35
N ILE A 40 -4.19 1.71 17.03
CA ILE A 40 -4.46 0.75 15.94
C ILE A 40 -5.16 -0.48 16.53
N PRO A 41 -6.34 -0.88 16.02
CA PRO A 41 -7.10 -2.00 16.55
C PRO A 41 -6.60 -3.36 16.05
N VAL A 42 -5.30 -3.53 15.85
CA VAL A 42 -4.67 -4.75 15.29
C VAL A 42 -3.64 -5.28 16.30
N PRO A 43 -3.56 -6.61 16.53
CA PRO A 43 -2.51 -7.17 17.38
C PRO A 43 -1.11 -6.84 16.84
N CYS A 44 -0.17 -6.48 17.72
CA CYS A 44 1.17 -6.05 17.31
C CYS A 44 1.92 -7.10 16.46
N GLU A 45 1.66 -8.39 16.68
CA GLU A 45 2.27 -9.50 15.95
C GLU A 45 1.91 -9.53 14.45
N TYR A 46 0.78 -8.93 14.06
CA TYR A 46 0.34 -8.84 12.67
C TYR A 46 0.46 -7.43 12.09
N LEU A 47 0.97 -6.47 12.87
CA LEU A 47 0.88 -5.06 12.49
C LEU A 47 1.73 -4.74 11.27
N LEU A 48 2.94 -5.29 11.16
CA LEU A 48 3.79 -5.11 9.98
C LEU A 48 3.17 -5.78 8.75
N ASP A 49 2.60 -6.98 8.88
CA ASP A 49 1.89 -7.67 7.79
C ASP A 49 0.72 -6.83 7.26
N VAL A 50 -0.08 -6.25 8.16
CA VAL A 50 -1.21 -5.39 7.79
C VAL A 50 -0.73 -4.09 7.12
N VAL A 51 0.38 -3.53 7.58
CA VAL A 51 1.00 -2.35 6.95
C VAL A 51 1.51 -2.69 5.55
N GLU A 52 2.21 -3.81 5.37
CA GLU A 52 2.67 -4.29 4.05
C GLU A 52 1.50 -4.48 3.10
N LEU A 53 0.46 -5.16 3.56
CA LEU A 53 -0.73 -5.44 2.77
C LEU A 53 -1.47 -4.15 2.40
N TYR A 54 -1.63 -3.23 3.35
CA TYR A 54 -2.21 -1.91 3.09
C TYR A 54 -1.41 -1.14 2.04
N GLU A 55 -0.08 -1.09 2.17
CA GLU A 55 0.77 -0.38 1.22
C GLU A 55 0.72 -1.00 -0.17
N LEU A 56 0.63 -2.33 -0.28
CA LEU A 56 0.40 -3.00 -1.57
C LEU A 56 -0.91 -2.54 -2.20
N LEU A 57 -2.02 -2.64 -1.46
CA LEU A 57 -3.34 -2.24 -1.95
C LEU A 57 -3.39 -0.74 -2.29
N ARG A 58 -2.76 0.10 -1.47
CA ARG A 58 -2.66 1.55 -1.68
C ARG A 58 -1.78 1.90 -2.86
N SER A 59 -0.64 1.24 -3.06
CA SER A 59 0.30 1.56 -4.14
C SER A 59 -0.24 1.14 -5.50
N TYR A 60 -0.94 0.01 -5.55
CA TYR A 60 -1.46 -0.58 -6.78
C TYR A 60 -2.96 -0.34 -7.00
N TRP A 61 -3.55 0.60 -6.25
CA TRP A 61 -4.99 0.89 -6.29
C TRP A 61 -5.54 1.14 -7.70
N ARG A 62 -4.76 1.76 -8.59
CA ARG A 62 -5.17 2.02 -9.98
C ARG A 62 -5.26 0.76 -10.82
N THR A 63 -4.23 -0.07 -10.76
CA THR A 63 -4.17 -1.36 -11.47
C THR A 63 -5.27 -2.29 -10.97
N LEU A 64 -5.46 -2.30 -9.64
CA LEU A 64 -6.51 -3.04 -8.97
C LEU A 64 -7.90 -2.41 -9.21
N ARG A 65 -8.00 -1.13 -9.58
CA ARG A 65 -9.25 -0.37 -9.64
C ARG A 65 -9.99 -0.36 -8.29
N LEU A 66 -9.22 -0.28 -7.22
CA LEU A 66 -9.68 -0.24 -5.84
C LEU A 66 -9.85 1.21 -5.41
N SER A 67 -11.00 1.56 -4.83
CA SER A 67 -11.21 2.91 -4.28
C SER A 67 -10.17 3.20 -3.20
N PRO A 68 -9.57 4.40 -3.12
CA PRO A 68 -8.65 4.74 -2.03
C PRO A 68 -9.35 4.71 -0.66
N PHE A 69 -8.65 4.24 0.37
CA PHE A 69 -9.16 4.16 1.75
C PHE A 69 -8.05 4.41 2.76
N LEU A 70 -8.41 4.80 3.97
CA LEU A 70 -7.45 5.05 5.05
C LEU A 70 -6.97 3.73 5.66
N PHE A 71 -5.74 3.74 6.19
CA PHE A 71 -5.19 2.61 6.93
C PHE A 71 -6.04 2.24 8.15
N GLU A 72 -6.59 3.24 8.85
CA GLU A 72 -7.48 3.03 9.98
C GLU A 72 -8.76 2.30 9.58
N ASP A 73 -9.34 2.66 8.43
CA ASP A 73 -10.54 2.01 7.89
C ASP A 73 -10.25 0.55 7.53
N PHE A 74 -9.06 0.27 6.99
CA PHE A 74 -8.61 -1.08 6.69
C PHE A 74 -8.44 -1.93 7.95
N CYS A 75 -7.75 -1.41 8.97
CA CYS A 75 -7.58 -2.07 10.26
C CYS A 75 -8.92 -2.36 10.93
N ALA A 76 -9.82 -1.38 10.93
CA ALA A 76 -11.17 -1.52 11.48
C ALA A 76 -11.99 -2.55 10.69
N ALA A 77 -11.88 -2.56 9.36
CA ALA A 77 -12.55 -3.50 8.50
C ALA A 77 -12.10 -4.94 8.79
N LEU A 78 -10.79 -5.20 8.84
CA LEU A 78 -10.23 -6.51 9.19
C LEU A 78 -10.69 -6.99 10.57
N SER A 79 -10.72 -6.09 11.55
CA SER A 79 -11.03 -6.40 12.95
C SER A 79 -12.54 -6.49 13.25
N SER A 80 -13.39 -5.98 12.37
CA SER A 80 -14.85 -6.02 12.55
C SER A 80 -15.38 -7.44 12.49
N THR A 81 -16.53 -7.74 13.12
CA THR A 81 -17.16 -9.06 12.95
C THR A 81 -17.97 -9.17 11.65
N ASP A 82 -18.28 -8.02 11.04
CA ASP A 82 -19.13 -7.92 9.87
C ASP A 82 -18.33 -8.00 8.57
N ASN A 83 -19.01 -8.27 7.47
CA ASN A 83 -18.45 -8.09 6.14
C ASN A 83 -18.64 -6.64 5.69
N SER A 84 -17.60 -5.82 5.85
CA SER A 84 -17.65 -4.43 5.43
C SER A 84 -17.64 -4.30 3.91
N ARG A 85 -18.13 -3.15 3.41
CA ARG A 85 -18.06 -2.84 1.96
C ARG A 85 -16.61 -2.83 1.47
N LEU A 86 -15.69 -2.31 2.28
CA LEU A 86 -14.27 -2.28 1.97
C LEU A 86 -13.70 -3.69 1.83
N LEU A 87 -13.97 -4.60 2.77
CA LEU A 87 -13.53 -5.99 2.67
C LEU A 87 -14.09 -6.68 1.42
N SER A 88 -15.37 -6.48 1.15
CA SER A 88 -16.00 -7.03 -0.05
C SER A 88 -15.34 -6.50 -1.32
N GLU A 89 -15.07 -5.19 -1.41
CA GLU A 89 -14.44 -4.56 -2.57
C GLU A 89 -13.02 -5.09 -2.79
N ILE A 90 -12.20 -5.19 -1.73
CA ILE A 90 -10.85 -5.75 -1.78
C ILE A 90 -10.88 -7.18 -2.34
N HIS A 91 -11.77 -8.04 -1.82
CA HIS A 91 -11.89 -9.41 -2.31
C HIS A 91 -12.35 -9.47 -3.76
N LEU A 92 -13.36 -8.70 -4.14
CA LEU A 92 -13.89 -8.69 -5.49
C LEU A 92 -12.83 -8.27 -6.50
N VAL A 93 -12.07 -7.23 -6.18
CA VAL A 93 -11.01 -6.70 -7.03
C VAL A 93 -9.87 -7.71 -7.19
N LEU A 94 -9.36 -8.26 -6.10
CA LEU A 94 -8.27 -9.24 -6.16
C LEU A 94 -8.70 -10.54 -6.87
N LEU A 95 -9.93 -10.99 -6.66
CA LEU A 95 -10.45 -12.19 -7.31
C LEU A 95 -10.73 -11.96 -8.81
N ARG A 96 -11.23 -10.78 -9.20
CA ARG A 96 -11.34 -10.39 -10.62
C ARG A 96 -9.97 -10.39 -11.29
N MET A 97 -8.94 -9.93 -10.58
CA MET A 97 -7.57 -9.94 -11.07
C MET A 97 -7.05 -11.35 -11.29
N CYS A 98 -7.36 -12.28 -10.38
CA CYS A 98 -7.06 -13.70 -10.56
C CYS A 98 -7.72 -14.28 -11.82
N PHE A 99 -9.04 -14.08 -11.98
CA PHE A 99 -9.76 -14.54 -13.17
C PHE A 99 -9.22 -13.93 -14.48
N LYS A 100 -8.89 -12.63 -14.47
CA LYS A 100 -8.26 -11.97 -15.62
C LYS A 100 -6.92 -12.62 -15.98
N ASN A 101 -6.09 -12.93 -14.99
CA ASN A 101 -4.80 -13.56 -15.23
C ASN A 101 -4.95 -14.98 -15.81
N ASP A 102 -5.89 -15.75 -15.29
CA ASP A 102 -6.19 -17.10 -15.78
C ASP A 102 -6.70 -17.09 -17.23
N ASP A 103 -7.53 -16.10 -17.58
CA ASP A 103 -7.96 -15.88 -18.97
C ASP A 103 -6.77 -15.53 -19.87
N GLU A 104 -5.88 -14.64 -19.45
CA GLU A 104 -4.67 -14.29 -20.21
C GLU A 104 -3.73 -15.49 -20.43
N GLU A 105 -3.64 -16.39 -19.44
CA GLU A 105 -2.87 -17.64 -19.52
C GLU A 105 -3.60 -18.78 -20.23
N GLN A 106 -4.88 -18.58 -20.58
CA GLN A 106 -5.75 -19.54 -21.26
C GLN A 106 -5.90 -20.87 -20.50
N VAL A 107 -5.88 -20.83 -19.17
CA VAL A 107 -5.92 -22.04 -18.32
C VAL A 107 -7.31 -22.68 -18.24
N HIS A 108 -8.36 -22.00 -18.69
CA HIS A 108 -9.72 -22.56 -18.75
C HIS A 108 -9.91 -23.55 -19.92
N PHE A 109 -8.94 -23.66 -20.84
CA PHE A 109 -8.94 -24.59 -22.00
C PHE A 109 -10.22 -24.56 -22.86
N SER A 110 -10.89 -23.41 -22.89
CA SER A 110 -12.15 -23.17 -23.59
C SER A 110 -12.25 -21.68 -23.93
N GLY A 111 -12.81 -21.34 -25.10
CA GLY A 111 -13.04 -19.93 -25.44
C GLY A 111 -14.07 -19.28 -24.51
N ASN A 112 -13.87 -18.01 -24.15
CA ASN A 112 -14.74 -17.29 -23.21
C ASN A 112 -16.22 -17.30 -23.62
N GLU A 113 -16.52 -17.27 -24.91
CA GLU A 113 -17.91 -17.30 -25.41
C GLU A 113 -18.61 -18.66 -25.20
N THR A 114 -17.85 -19.75 -25.02
CA THR A 114 -18.40 -21.11 -24.92
C THR A 114 -18.28 -21.70 -23.51
N ASN A 115 -17.54 -21.06 -22.60
CA ASN A 115 -17.46 -21.47 -21.20
C ASN A 115 -18.57 -20.86 -20.36
N ASN A 116 -19.76 -21.45 -20.46
CA ASN A 116 -20.91 -21.03 -19.67
C ASN A 116 -20.67 -21.09 -18.16
N ALA A 117 -19.87 -22.04 -17.68
CA ALA A 117 -19.59 -22.18 -16.25
C ALA A 117 -18.77 -20.98 -15.74
N TYR A 118 -17.68 -20.63 -16.43
CA TYR A 118 -16.88 -19.45 -16.13
C TYR A 118 -17.70 -18.17 -16.16
N ASN A 119 -18.50 -17.98 -17.22
CA ASN A 119 -19.33 -16.78 -17.37
C ASN A 119 -20.37 -16.64 -16.24
N ILE A 120 -21.01 -17.74 -15.83
CA ILE A 120 -21.96 -17.73 -14.71
C ILE A 120 -21.24 -17.39 -13.41
N VAL A 121 -20.09 -18.02 -13.12
CA VAL A 121 -19.32 -17.77 -11.90
C VAL A 121 -18.86 -16.31 -11.81
N THR A 122 -18.33 -15.76 -12.91
CA THR A 122 -17.91 -14.35 -12.98
C THR A 122 -19.10 -13.40 -12.89
N ALA A 123 -20.26 -13.73 -13.45
CA ALA A 123 -21.48 -12.94 -13.30
C ALA A 123 -22.02 -12.95 -11.86
N CYS A 124 -21.80 -14.03 -11.12
CA CYS A 124 -22.13 -14.15 -9.71
C CYS A 124 -21.08 -13.51 -8.79
N LEU A 125 -20.05 -12.82 -9.29
CA LEU A 125 -19.01 -12.21 -8.47
C LEU A 125 -19.47 -10.84 -7.93
N GLU A 126 -20.21 -10.89 -6.82
CA GLU A 126 -20.85 -9.75 -6.15
C GLU A 126 -20.55 -9.72 -4.64
N PRO A 127 -20.79 -8.59 -3.93
CA PRO A 127 -20.45 -8.46 -2.51
C PRO A 127 -21.04 -9.52 -1.57
N MET A 128 -22.12 -10.20 -1.96
CA MET A 128 -22.79 -11.21 -1.12
C MET A 128 -22.42 -12.65 -1.47
N THR A 129 -21.73 -12.86 -2.59
CA THR A 129 -21.48 -14.17 -3.19
C THR A 129 -20.00 -14.43 -3.44
N TYR A 130 -19.14 -13.41 -3.35
CA TYR A 130 -17.70 -13.54 -3.60
C TYR A 130 -17.04 -14.61 -2.75
N ALA A 131 -17.50 -14.82 -1.51
CA ALA A 131 -16.93 -15.80 -0.59
C ALA A 131 -17.07 -17.23 -1.14
N GLU A 132 -18.25 -17.56 -1.68
CA GLU A 132 -18.50 -18.86 -2.28
C GLU A 132 -17.76 -19.02 -3.61
N VAL A 133 -17.72 -17.95 -4.43
CA VAL A 133 -16.94 -17.94 -5.67
C VAL A 133 -15.46 -18.12 -5.40
N LEU A 134 -14.92 -17.45 -4.38
CA LEU A 134 -13.53 -17.59 -3.93
C LEU A 134 -13.24 -19.03 -3.49
N ARG A 135 -14.12 -19.63 -2.71
CA ARG A 135 -13.98 -21.02 -2.26
C ARG A 135 -13.93 -21.99 -3.43
N GLN A 136 -14.81 -21.82 -4.43
CA GLN A 136 -14.81 -22.65 -5.64
C GLN A 136 -13.54 -22.44 -6.47
N TYR A 137 -13.12 -21.18 -6.64
CA TYR A 137 -11.90 -20.82 -7.36
C TYR A 137 -10.67 -21.49 -6.72
N LEU A 138 -10.47 -21.32 -5.40
CA LEU A 138 -9.32 -21.90 -4.70
C LEU A 138 -9.38 -23.44 -4.65
N SER A 139 -10.57 -24.03 -4.54
CA SER A 139 -10.73 -25.50 -4.57
C SER A 139 -10.36 -26.13 -5.92
N SER A 140 -10.29 -25.34 -6.99
CA SER A 140 -9.90 -25.82 -8.31
C SER A 140 -8.39 -25.97 -8.50
N ASP A 141 -7.59 -25.32 -7.65
CA ASP A 141 -6.13 -25.31 -7.74
C ASP A 141 -5.51 -26.15 -6.62
N VAL A 142 -4.78 -27.21 -7.02
CA VAL A 142 -4.14 -28.16 -6.10
C VAL A 142 -2.92 -27.58 -5.38
N ASN A 143 -2.41 -26.44 -5.82
CA ASN A 143 -1.22 -25.81 -5.26
C ASN A 143 -1.54 -24.76 -4.18
N VAL A 144 -2.83 -24.53 -3.89
CA VAL A 144 -3.22 -23.60 -2.84
C VAL A 144 -2.73 -24.13 -1.48
N PRO A 145 -2.02 -23.32 -0.67
CA PRO A 145 -1.54 -23.72 0.64
C PRO A 145 -2.67 -24.21 1.57
N ALA A 146 -2.35 -25.15 2.45
CA ALA A 146 -3.34 -25.76 3.36
C ALA A 146 -4.00 -24.71 4.26
N GLU A 147 -3.23 -23.77 4.81
CA GLU A 147 -3.74 -22.67 5.64
C GLU A 147 -4.77 -21.79 4.92
N VAL A 148 -4.57 -21.55 3.61
CA VAL A 148 -5.49 -20.77 2.78
C VAL A 148 -6.77 -21.56 2.52
N MET A 149 -6.64 -22.86 2.26
CA MET A 149 -7.79 -23.75 2.11
C MET A 149 -8.58 -23.91 3.40
N GLU A 150 -7.92 -23.97 4.56
CA GLU A 150 -8.57 -23.97 5.87
C GLU A 150 -9.31 -22.64 6.10
N ALA A 151 -8.68 -21.52 5.77
CA ALA A 151 -9.27 -20.20 5.93
C ALA A 151 -10.52 -19.98 5.07
N VAL A 152 -10.50 -20.35 3.78
CA VAL A 152 -11.67 -20.17 2.89
C VAL A 152 -12.80 -21.14 3.22
N ASN A 153 -12.50 -22.29 3.80
CA ASN A 153 -13.48 -23.27 4.27
C ASN A 153 -13.93 -23.03 5.72
N ALA A 154 -13.44 -21.97 6.37
CA ALA A 154 -13.88 -21.60 7.70
C ALA A 154 -15.41 -21.42 7.71
N PRO A 155 -16.10 -21.87 8.78
CA PRO A 155 -17.55 -21.77 8.86
C PRO A 155 -18.02 -20.32 8.69
N ASN A 156 -18.88 -20.08 7.71
CA ASN A 156 -19.45 -18.77 7.40
C ASN A 156 -18.45 -17.70 6.95
N TYR A 157 -17.36 -18.04 6.26
CA TYR A 157 -16.56 -17.03 5.55
C TYR A 157 -17.49 -16.12 4.70
N PRO A 158 -17.42 -14.78 4.83
CA PRO A 158 -16.36 -13.94 5.42
C PRO A 158 -16.56 -13.50 6.89
N PHE A 159 -17.56 -14.01 7.60
CA PHE A 159 -17.88 -13.68 9.00
C PHE A 159 -17.02 -14.48 10.00
N VAL A 160 -15.71 -14.36 9.84
CA VAL A 160 -14.69 -15.07 10.60
C VAL A 160 -13.79 -14.08 11.34
N ASP A 161 -12.87 -14.59 12.14
CA ASP A 161 -11.92 -13.79 12.90
C ASP A 161 -10.88 -13.09 12.00
N PHE A 162 -10.16 -12.15 12.61
CA PHE A 162 -9.14 -11.34 11.97
C PHE A 162 -8.07 -12.18 11.24
N SER A 163 -7.54 -13.23 11.89
CA SER A 163 -6.41 -13.99 11.35
C SER A 163 -6.80 -14.72 10.06
N THR A 164 -7.97 -15.34 10.04
CA THR A 164 -8.52 -16.03 8.87
C THR A 164 -8.70 -15.09 7.67
N ARG A 165 -9.16 -13.85 7.90
CA ARG A 165 -9.31 -12.84 6.84
C ARG A 165 -7.96 -12.38 6.31
N LEU A 166 -7.00 -12.16 7.21
CA LEU A 166 -5.67 -11.71 6.85
C LEU A 166 -5.00 -12.72 5.92
N VAL A 167 -5.05 -14.02 6.24
CA VAL A 167 -4.49 -15.10 5.40
C VAL A 167 -5.00 -15.01 3.96
N LEU A 168 -6.31 -14.87 3.76
CA LEU A 168 -6.90 -14.87 2.43
C LEU A 168 -6.58 -13.61 1.62
N ILE A 169 -6.65 -12.44 2.25
CA ILE A 169 -6.33 -11.18 1.54
C ILE A 169 -4.83 -11.14 1.23
N THR A 170 -3.97 -11.57 2.14
CA THR A 170 -2.53 -11.68 1.91
C THR A 170 -2.23 -12.60 0.73
N PHE A 171 -2.82 -13.81 0.70
CA PHE A 171 -2.63 -14.75 -0.39
C PHE A 171 -3.07 -14.18 -1.75
N LEU A 172 -4.26 -13.58 -1.81
CA LEU A 172 -4.79 -12.99 -3.04
C LEU A 172 -3.95 -11.80 -3.53
N SER A 173 -3.47 -10.96 -2.60
CA SER A 173 -2.58 -9.83 -2.91
C SER A 173 -1.23 -10.30 -3.47
N TYR A 174 -0.63 -11.37 -2.92
CA TYR A 174 0.59 -11.94 -3.50
C TYR A 174 0.34 -12.53 -4.89
N ARG A 175 -0.79 -13.21 -5.14
CA ARG A 175 -1.14 -13.68 -6.49
C ARG A 175 -1.21 -12.52 -7.50
N PHE A 176 -1.70 -11.36 -7.09
CA PHE A 176 -1.65 -10.17 -7.94
C PHE A 176 -0.21 -9.77 -8.30
N LEU A 177 0.75 -9.79 -7.37
CA LEU A 177 2.15 -9.46 -7.67
C LEU A 177 2.81 -10.41 -8.67
N TYR A 178 2.35 -11.67 -8.77
CA TYR A 178 2.84 -12.62 -9.75
C TYR A 178 2.09 -12.59 -11.10
N SER A 179 0.99 -11.83 -11.18
CA SER A 179 0.15 -11.74 -12.36
C SER A 179 0.84 -11.07 -13.55
N ASN A 180 0.35 -11.36 -14.76
CA ASN A 180 0.84 -10.75 -15.98
C ASN A 180 0.47 -9.26 -16.07
N GLU A 181 -0.66 -8.85 -15.50
CA GLU A 181 -1.02 -7.44 -15.39
C GLU A 181 -0.01 -6.65 -14.56
N TYR A 182 0.43 -7.18 -13.41
CA TYR A 182 1.47 -6.54 -12.60
C TYR A 182 2.78 -6.40 -13.39
N LYS A 183 3.22 -7.47 -14.07
CA LYS A 183 4.42 -7.45 -14.92
C LYS A 183 4.28 -6.42 -16.05
N LYS A 184 3.12 -6.31 -16.68
CA LYS A 184 2.88 -5.39 -17.79
C LYS A 184 2.81 -3.93 -17.31
N THR A 185 1.95 -3.65 -16.34
CA THR A 185 1.62 -2.28 -15.92
C THR A 185 2.65 -1.67 -14.97
N VAL A 186 3.16 -2.47 -14.03
CA VAL A 186 4.08 -1.97 -13.01
C VAL A 186 5.53 -2.14 -13.48
N VAL A 187 5.92 -3.35 -13.89
CA VAL A 187 7.32 -3.64 -14.23
C VAL A 187 7.69 -3.08 -15.60
N ALA A 188 6.94 -3.42 -16.67
CA ALA A 188 7.30 -3.03 -18.02
C ALA A 188 7.00 -1.56 -18.34
N ALA A 189 5.83 -1.04 -17.93
CA ALA A 189 5.47 0.37 -18.12
C ALA A 189 6.02 1.29 -17.01
N GLY A 190 6.76 0.75 -16.04
CA GLY A 190 7.34 1.52 -14.94
C GLY A 190 6.29 2.18 -14.04
N GLY A 191 5.11 1.57 -13.88
CA GLY A 191 4.00 2.08 -13.08
C GLY A 191 3.29 3.28 -13.71
N ARG A 192 3.49 3.53 -15.02
CA ARG A 192 2.81 4.60 -15.74
C ARG A 192 1.41 4.14 -16.17
N LEU A 193 0.48 5.07 -16.05
CA LEU A 193 -0.91 4.85 -16.45
C LEU A 193 -1.05 4.93 -17.97
N GLU A 194 -1.68 3.91 -18.57
CA GLU A 194 -2.08 3.94 -19.97
C GLU A 194 -3.43 4.64 -20.09
N HIS A 195 -3.49 5.71 -20.89
CA HIS A 195 -4.71 6.48 -21.11
C HIS A 195 -5.50 5.96 -22.31
N GLU A 196 -6.82 6.14 -22.27
CA GLU A 196 -7.69 5.85 -23.40
C GLU A 196 -7.46 6.80 -24.59
N ASP A 197 -7.75 6.33 -25.81
CA ASP A 197 -7.62 7.14 -27.02
C ASP A 197 -8.86 8.00 -27.34
N THR A 198 -9.95 7.78 -26.61
CA THR A 198 -11.25 8.41 -26.87
C THR A 198 -11.74 9.20 -25.67
N CYS A 199 -12.21 10.42 -25.92
CA CYS A 199 -12.77 11.28 -24.89
C CYS A 199 -13.93 10.61 -24.15
N ARG A 200 -13.86 10.51 -22.82
CA ARG A 200 -14.88 9.87 -21.98
C ARG A 200 -16.26 10.53 -22.09
N SER A 201 -16.32 11.84 -22.39
CA SER A 201 -17.57 12.58 -22.48
C SER A 201 -18.31 12.40 -23.80
N CYS A 202 -17.60 12.25 -24.92
CA CYS A 202 -18.21 12.25 -26.25
C CYS A 202 -17.88 11.00 -27.09
N SER A 203 -17.04 10.11 -26.57
CA SER A 203 -16.56 8.87 -27.20
C SER A 203 -15.89 9.07 -28.56
N LYS A 204 -15.28 10.24 -28.77
CA LYS A 204 -14.53 10.56 -30.00
C LYS A 204 -13.04 10.75 -29.69
N GLY A 205 -12.20 10.35 -30.64
CA GLY A 205 -10.77 10.68 -30.61
C GLY A 205 -10.49 12.15 -30.94
N GLY A 206 -9.23 12.57 -30.84
CA GLY A 206 -8.78 13.92 -31.19
C GLY A 206 -7.76 14.46 -30.19
N ASP A 207 -7.63 15.78 -30.10
CA ASP A 207 -6.75 16.43 -29.14
C ASP A 207 -7.35 16.41 -27.73
N VAL A 208 -6.78 15.59 -26.85
CA VAL A 208 -7.30 15.33 -25.51
C VAL A 208 -6.29 15.68 -24.42
N ILE A 209 -6.81 16.01 -23.24
CA ILE A 209 -6.06 16.07 -21.99
C ILE A 209 -6.24 14.76 -21.22
N MET A 210 -5.18 14.33 -20.54
CA MET A 210 -5.10 13.10 -19.77
C MET A 210 -5.27 13.41 -18.29
N CYS A 211 -5.99 12.56 -17.56
CA CYS A 211 -6.08 12.64 -16.11
C CYS A 211 -4.83 12.03 -15.46
N ASP A 212 -4.22 12.69 -14.47
CA ASP A 212 -3.03 12.19 -13.77
C ASP A 212 -3.31 10.99 -12.85
N THR A 213 -4.58 10.67 -12.62
CA THR A 213 -5.01 9.69 -11.59
C THR A 213 -5.89 8.55 -12.12
N CYS A 214 -6.38 8.62 -13.36
CA CYS A 214 -7.12 7.52 -14.00
C CYS A 214 -6.87 7.50 -15.52
N GLU A 215 -7.28 6.41 -16.17
CA GLU A 215 -7.09 6.16 -17.62
C GLU A 215 -7.89 7.14 -18.51
N ALA A 216 -8.76 7.98 -17.94
CA ALA A 216 -9.69 8.81 -18.70
C ALA A 216 -9.00 10.00 -19.38
N VAL A 217 -9.46 10.29 -20.60
CA VAL A 217 -9.07 11.47 -21.38
C VAL A 217 -10.30 12.31 -21.75
N PHE A 218 -10.11 13.61 -21.94
CA PHE A 218 -11.18 14.56 -22.25
C PHE A 218 -10.73 15.59 -23.27
N HIS A 219 -11.62 16.05 -24.15
CA HIS A 219 -11.36 17.30 -24.89
C HIS A 219 -11.49 18.47 -23.94
N THR A 220 -10.64 19.49 -24.06
CA THR A 220 -10.73 20.73 -23.26
C THR A 220 -12.12 21.37 -23.33
N THR A 221 -12.76 21.32 -24.50
CA THR A 221 -14.13 21.81 -24.73
C THR A 221 -15.20 20.97 -24.05
N CYS A 222 -15.00 19.66 -23.88
CA CYS A 222 -15.96 18.78 -23.21
C CYS A 222 -16.02 19.01 -21.69
N ILE A 223 -14.94 19.57 -21.12
CA ILE A 223 -14.81 19.87 -19.69
C ILE A 223 -14.66 21.38 -19.41
N ASN A 224 -14.97 22.23 -20.41
CA ASN A 224 -14.94 23.69 -20.30
C ASN A 224 -13.60 24.28 -19.79
N LEU A 225 -12.47 23.71 -20.21
CA LEU A 225 -11.15 24.28 -19.97
C LEU A 225 -10.75 25.24 -21.09
N GLU A 226 -10.22 26.41 -20.71
CA GLU A 226 -9.71 27.41 -21.67
C GLU A 226 -8.39 26.99 -22.32
N SER A 227 -7.55 26.25 -21.59
CA SER A 227 -6.25 25.74 -22.07
C SER A 227 -5.91 24.40 -21.43
N LYS A 228 -4.92 23.69 -21.98
CA LYS A 228 -4.41 22.42 -21.44
C LYS A 228 -3.41 22.72 -20.31
N PRO A 229 -3.75 22.51 -19.03
CA PRO A 229 -2.78 22.61 -17.93
C PRO A 229 -1.71 21.51 -18.01
N GLU A 230 -0.60 21.71 -17.29
CA GLU A 230 0.49 20.73 -17.18
C GLU A 230 0.07 19.51 -16.35
N ASN A 231 -0.58 19.72 -15.20
CA ASN A 231 -1.14 18.67 -14.35
C ASN A 231 -2.66 18.85 -14.29
N TRP A 232 -3.41 17.76 -14.43
CA TRP A 232 -4.86 17.79 -14.42
C TRP A 232 -5.48 16.51 -13.86
N ILE A 233 -6.48 16.70 -13.00
CA ILE A 233 -7.26 15.62 -12.40
C ILE A 233 -8.72 15.84 -12.77
N CYS A 234 -9.38 14.79 -13.24
CA CYS A 234 -10.78 14.86 -13.62
C CYS A 234 -11.69 15.01 -12.39
N GLU A 235 -12.89 15.57 -12.58
CA GLU A 235 -13.86 15.83 -11.50
C GLU A 235 -14.21 14.57 -10.69
N LEU A 236 -14.29 13.41 -11.35
CA LEU A 236 -14.53 12.13 -10.69
C LEU A 236 -13.35 11.74 -9.78
N CYS A 237 -12.11 11.96 -10.22
CA CYS A 237 -10.97 11.65 -9.38
C CYS A 237 -10.82 12.66 -8.25
N GLU A 238 -11.08 13.95 -8.51
CA GLU A 238 -11.04 15.01 -7.50
C GLU A 238 -12.07 14.76 -6.38
N SER A 239 -13.29 14.38 -6.74
CA SER A 239 -14.37 14.08 -5.78
C SER A 239 -14.13 12.80 -4.96
N ASN A 240 -13.33 11.86 -5.48
CA ASN A 240 -12.97 10.63 -4.80
C ASN A 240 -11.58 10.68 -4.14
N LYS A 241 -10.96 11.87 -4.03
CA LYS A 241 -9.69 12.01 -3.33
C LYS A 241 -9.85 11.73 -1.84
N VAL A 242 -8.95 10.92 -1.31
CA VAL A 242 -8.86 10.67 0.13
C VAL A 242 -7.59 11.31 0.67
N ARG A 243 -7.78 12.37 1.48
CA ARG A 243 -6.69 13.05 2.19
C ARG A 243 -6.01 12.07 3.13
N GLY A 244 -4.69 12.10 3.18
CA GLY A 244 -3.90 11.17 3.96
C GLY A 244 -3.65 9.81 3.29
N VAL A 245 -3.99 9.67 2.01
CA VAL A 245 -3.80 8.43 1.24
C VAL A 245 -3.08 8.72 -0.06
N GLN A 246 -3.65 9.56 -0.92
CA GLN A 246 -3.08 9.83 -2.26
C GLN A 246 -2.09 11.00 -2.28
N ASP A 247 -2.09 11.82 -1.24
CA ASP A 247 -1.18 12.93 -0.95
C ASP A 247 0.05 12.50 -0.13
N CYS A 248 0.05 11.27 0.38
CA CYS A 248 1.14 10.70 1.18
C CYS A 248 2.11 9.91 0.29
N LEU A 249 2.84 10.61 -0.58
CA LEU A 249 3.83 10.00 -1.47
C LEU A 249 5.23 9.98 -0.83
N PRO A 250 6.09 9.00 -1.19
CA PRO A 250 7.51 9.04 -0.88
C PRO A 250 8.19 10.28 -1.44
N LEU A 251 9.38 10.59 -0.91
CA LEU A 251 10.18 11.70 -1.42
C LEU A 251 10.50 11.49 -2.90
N ASP A 252 10.39 12.54 -3.71
CA ASP A 252 10.64 12.53 -5.16
C ASP A 252 9.73 11.60 -5.99
N GLU A 253 8.64 11.10 -5.41
CA GLU A 253 7.61 10.39 -6.16
C GLU A 253 6.47 11.29 -6.62
N PHE A 254 6.02 11.06 -7.85
CA PHE A 254 4.93 11.80 -8.47
C PHE A 254 3.68 10.94 -8.52
N PRO A 255 2.47 11.53 -8.44
CA PRO A 255 1.22 10.80 -8.56
C PRO A 255 1.13 9.96 -9.84
N SER A 256 1.87 10.29 -10.89
CA SER A 256 1.85 9.61 -12.19
C SER A 256 2.60 8.26 -12.20
N LYS A 257 3.30 7.89 -11.13
CA LYS A 257 4.07 6.64 -11.01
C LYS A 257 3.65 5.85 -9.77
N GLN A 258 3.44 4.55 -9.91
CA GLN A 258 3.21 3.67 -8.77
C GLN A 258 4.53 3.34 -8.05
N PRO A 259 4.62 3.52 -6.72
CA PRO A 259 5.78 3.08 -5.95
C PRO A 259 5.92 1.55 -6.06
N LEU A 260 7.14 1.09 -6.33
CA LEU A 260 7.44 -0.35 -6.40
C LEU A 260 7.71 -0.93 -5.01
N ARG A 261 8.31 -0.16 -4.11
CA ARG A 261 8.60 -0.55 -2.73
C ARG A 261 8.92 0.68 -1.89
N MET A 262 8.34 0.76 -0.69
CA MET A 262 8.77 1.75 0.29
C MET A 262 10.15 1.38 0.83
N GLU A 263 11.00 2.37 1.04
CA GLU A 263 12.29 2.20 1.72
C GLU A 263 12.22 2.73 3.16
N PRO A 264 12.98 2.13 4.09
CA PRO A 264 13.10 2.70 5.42
C PRO A 264 13.76 4.07 5.33
N ILE A 265 13.30 5.02 6.15
CA ILE A 265 13.91 6.35 6.28
C ILE A 265 15.36 6.21 6.74
N GLY A 266 15.63 5.26 7.63
CA GLY A 266 16.98 4.98 8.10
C GLY A 266 16.99 4.06 9.30
N ARG A 267 18.17 3.99 9.92
CA ARG A 267 18.41 3.18 11.12
C ARG A 267 19.02 4.04 12.22
N ASP A 268 18.81 3.65 13.47
CA ASP A 268 19.50 4.27 14.61
C ASP A 268 20.75 3.50 15.03
N ARG A 269 21.42 3.96 16.10
CA ARG A 269 22.62 3.33 16.64
C ARG A 269 22.49 1.87 17.09
N HIS A 270 21.28 1.37 17.29
CA HIS A 270 21.00 -0.03 17.65
C HIS A 270 20.53 -0.85 16.43
N GLY A 271 20.57 -0.27 15.23
CA GLY A 271 20.17 -0.93 14.00
C GLY A 271 18.65 -1.06 13.83
N ARG A 272 17.85 -0.35 14.61
CA ARG A 272 16.38 -0.36 14.45
C ARG A 272 15.99 0.43 13.21
N PHE A 273 15.10 -0.12 12.40
CA PHE A 273 14.59 0.51 11.18
C PHE A 273 13.48 1.51 11.50
N TYR A 274 13.49 2.65 10.82
CA TYR A 274 12.48 3.69 10.91
C TYR A 274 11.76 3.80 9.57
N TRP A 275 10.44 3.70 9.61
CA TRP A 275 9.57 3.78 8.45
C TRP A 275 8.57 4.90 8.64
N PHE A 276 8.25 5.62 7.56
CA PHE A 276 7.14 6.56 7.55
C PHE A 276 6.09 6.07 6.56
N VAL A 277 5.05 5.44 7.12
CA VAL A 277 4.03 4.69 6.37
C VAL A 277 2.68 4.92 7.04
N ALA A 278 1.60 4.95 6.25
CA ALA A 278 0.25 5.15 6.78
C ALA A 278 0.13 6.33 7.78
N ARG A 279 0.85 7.43 7.50
CA ARG A 279 0.92 8.66 8.32
C ARG A 279 1.43 8.43 9.74
N ARG A 280 2.31 7.44 9.92
CA ARG A 280 2.90 7.06 11.22
C ARG A 280 4.36 6.74 11.06
N ILE A 281 5.11 6.94 12.15
CA ILE A 281 6.49 6.47 12.23
C ILE A 281 6.49 5.10 12.87
N PHE A 282 6.86 4.06 12.12
CA PHE A 282 7.08 2.71 12.65
C PHE A 282 8.56 2.51 12.93
N VAL A 283 8.86 1.87 14.06
CA VAL A 283 10.22 1.53 14.48
C VAL A 283 10.24 0.08 14.88
N HIS A 284 11.13 -0.71 14.27
CA HIS A 284 11.30 -2.11 14.65
C HIS A 284 12.77 -2.54 14.59
N ASN A 285 13.12 -3.55 15.37
CA ASN A 285 14.40 -4.25 15.25
C ASN A 285 14.37 -5.27 14.10
N ILE A 286 15.54 -5.82 13.76
CA ILE A 286 15.71 -6.80 12.68
C ILE A 286 14.82 -8.04 12.89
N ASP A 287 14.70 -8.50 14.14
CA ASP A 287 13.91 -9.69 14.48
C ASP A 287 12.42 -9.39 14.74
N GLU A 288 11.98 -8.14 14.52
CA GLU A 288 10.59 -7.66 14.71
C GLU A 288 10.00 -7.86 16.12
N SER A 289 10.82 -8.23 17.10
CA SER A 289 10.40 -8.48 18.48
C SER A 289 10.15 -7.22 19.32
N ASP A 290 10.66 -6.05 18.92
CA ASP A 290 10.34 -4.74 19.50
C ASP A 290 9.82 -3.82 18.40
N LEU A 291 8.50 -3.90 18.16
CA LEU A 291 7.78 -3.03 17.24
C LEU A 291 7.10 -1.89 18.01
N ARG A 292 7.34 -0.66 17.57
CA ARG A 292 6.73 0.56 18.09
C ARG A 292 6.24 1.45 16.96
N TYR A 293 5.23 2.25 17.23
CA TYR A 293 4.74 3.22 16.27
C TYR A 293 4.24 4.52 16.91
N TYR A 294 4.38 5.62 16.18
CA TYR A 294 4.07 6.97 16.65
C TYR A 294 3.07 7.63 15.71
N SER A 295 1.89 7.93 16.26
CA SER A 295 0.73 8.41 15.50
C SER A 295 0.47 9.90 15.65
N THR A 296 1.20 10.60 16.52
CA THR A 296 0.96 12.02 16.82
C THR A 296 2.23 12.86 16.75
N ALA A 297 2.08 14.15 16.41
CA ALA A 297 3.19 15.08 16.31
C ALA A 297 3.99 15.23 17.63
N PRO A 298 3.36 15.26 18.83
CA PRO A 298 4.10 15.25 20.09
C PRO A 298 4.97 14.01 20.27
N GLN A 299 4.47 12.81 19.94
CA GLN A 299 5.26 11.58 20.02
C GLN A 299 6.42 11.58 19.03
N PHE A 300 6.20 12.08 17.81
CA PHE A 300 7.28 12.25 16.84
C PHE A 300 8.35 13.21 17.34
N TYR A 301 7.96 14.33 17.97
CA TYR A 301 8.91 15.25 18.60
C TYR A 301 9.71 14.59 19.73
N GLU A 302 9.05 13.83 20.61
CA GLU A 302 9.72 13.09 21.68
C GLU A 302 10.72 12.08 21.14
N LEU A 303 10.38 11.39 20.05
CA LEU A 303 11.27 10.45 19.36
C LEU A 303 12.53 11.15 18.83
N VAL A 304 12.36 12.22 18.04
CA VAL A 304 13.49 12.93 17.40
C VAL A 304 14.38 13.61 18.44
N LYS A 305 13.81 14.10 19.55
CA LYS A 305 14.55 14.74 20.64
C LYS A 305 15.60 13.83 21.29
N LEU A 306 15.40 12.51 21.23
CA LEU A 306 16.32 11.54 21.84
C LEU A 306 17.49 11.16 20.93
N MET A 307 17.40 11.48 19.64
CA MET A 307 18.40 11.15 18.64
C MET A 307 19.62 12.08 18.75
N ASP A 308 20.80 11.56 18.42
CA ASP A 308 22.02 12.36 18.30
C ASP A 308 22.14 12.89 16.86
N PRO A 309 21.91 14.19 16.64
CA PRO A 309 21.97 14.78 15.30
C PRO A 309 23.40 14.97 14.80
N SER A 310 24.43 14.73 15.62
CA SER A 310 25.82 15.06 15.28
C SER A 310 26.61 13.84 14.82
N PHE A 311 26.29 12.66 15.35
CA PHE A 311 27.04 11.44 15.06
C PHE A 311 26.11 10.26 14.78
N TYR A 312 25.51 9.67 15.81
CA TYR A 312 24.82 8.38 15.70
C TYR A 312 23.55 8.37 14.83
N GLU A 313 22.75 9.44 14.86
CA GLU A 313 21.54 9.52 14.05
C GLU A 313 21.61 10.69 13.08
N PHE A 314 22.82 11.12 12.67
CA PHE A 314 23.00 12.27 11.78
C PHE A 314 22.17 12.15 10.49
N HIS A 315 22.26 11.01 9.80
CA HIS A 315 21.53 10.78 8.54
C HIS A 315 20.01 10.72 8.77
N LEU A 316 19.57 10.04 9.82
CA LEU A 316 18.16 9.90 10.17
C LEU A 316 17.55 11.26 10.56
N CYS A 317 18.24 12.03 11.41
CA CYS A 317 17.86 13.39 11.79
C CYS A 317 17.79 14.32 10.59
N LYS A 318 18.76 14.23 9.67
CA LYS A 318 18.79 15.02 8.45
C LYS A 318 17.56 14.74 7.59
N LEU A 319 17.22 13.47 7.36
CA LEU A 319 16.04 13.08 6.59
C LEU A 319 14.74 13.50 7.28
N PHE A 320 14.64 13.36 8.61
CA PHE A 320 13.48 13.87 9.35
C PHE A 320 13.34 15.38 9.25
N PHE A 321 14.44 16.12 9.24
CA PHE A 321 14.42 17.56 9.07
C PHE A 321 13.99 17.96 7.65
N GLU A 322 14.53 17.29 6.63
CA GLU A 322 14.16 17.51 5.22
C GLU A 322 12.68 17.19 4.96
N ARG A 323 12.11 16.20 5.66
CA ARG A 323 10.70 15.77 5.55
C ARG A 323 9.77 16.33 6.62
N LEU A 324 10.23 17.29 7.43
CA LEU A 324 9.53 17.70 8.64
C LEU A 324 8.13 18.26 8.34
N SER A 325 7.99 19.07 7.29
CA SER A 325 6.70 19.63 6.85
C SER A 325 5.70 18.52 6.52
N ASP A 326 6.14 17.58 5.68
CA ASP A 326 5.29 16.54 5.12
C ASP A 326 4.87 15.55 6.21
N ILE A 327 5.82 15.18 7.08
CA ILE A 327 5.55 14.31 8.22
C ILE A 327 4.53 14.96 9.17
N LEU A 328 4.70 16.25 9.51
CA LEU A 328 3.78 16.93 10.41
C LEU A 328 2.40 17.14 9.80
N GLU A 329 2.30 17.46 8.52
CA GLU A 329 1.03 17.61 7.81
C GLU A 329 0.25 16.29 7.78
N GLN A 330 0.94 15.17 7.50
CA GLN A 330 0.33 13.86 7.41
C GLN A 330 -0.04 13.26 8.78
N ILE A 331 0.84 13.41 9.78
CA ILE A 331 0.58 12.97 11.16
C ILE A 331 -0.52 13.83 11.81
N CYS A 332 -0.62 15.11 11.46
CA CYS A 332 -1.60 16.06 12.01
C CYS A 332 -2.48 16.70 10.91
N PRO A 333 -3.45 15.95 10.36
CA PRO A 333 -4.28 16.46 9.26
C PRO A 333 -5.18 17.65 9.65
N PHE A 334 -5.27 18.01 10.94
CA PHE A 334 -6.12 19.11 11.44
C PHE A 334 -5.37 20.44 11.65
N ALA A 335 -4.12 20.58 11.22
CA ALA A 335 -3.38 21.85 11.35
C ALA A 335 -4.10 23.05 10.69
N ASP A 336 -4.95 22.82 9.67
CA ASP A 336 -5.75 23.87 9.02
C ASP A 336 -6.90 24.40 9.89
N VAL A 337 -7.32 23.69 10.95
CA VAL A 337 -8.34 24.19 11.88
C VAL A 337 -7.73 25.13 12.92
N CYS A 338 -6.44 24.96 13.24
CA CYS A 338 -5.73 25.79 14.21
C CYS A 338 -5.32 27.17 13.67
N ASN A 339 -5.34 27.38 12.35
CA ASN A 339 -5.06 28.68 11.71
C ASN A 339 -6.31 29.55 11.49
N SER A 340 -7.51 29.06 11.82
CA SER A 340 -8.70 29.92 11.95
C SER A 340 -8.75 30.48 13.38
N GLY A 341 -8.26 31.70 13.52
CA GLY A 341 -7.92 32.31 14.81
C GLY A 341 -9.02 32.24 15.86
N THR A 342 -8.67 31.68 17.02
CA THR A 342 -9.08 32.15 18.35
C THR A 342 -8.33 31.34 19.41
N VAL A 343 -7.22 31.89 19.90
CA VAL A 343 -6.69 31.53 21.22
C VAL A 343 -6.60 32.84 22.00
N VAL A 344 -7.49 32.97 22.99
CA VAL A 344 -7.33 33.84 24.16
C VAL A 344 -6.79 32.96 25.27
#